data_AF-A0A356K8E9-F1
#
_entry.id   AF-A0A356K8E9-F1
#
_cell.length_a   1.000
_cell.length_b   1.000
_cell.length_c   1.000
_cell.angle_alpha   90.00
_cell.angle_beta   90.00
_cell.angle_gamma   90.00
#
_symmetry.space_group_name_H-M   'P 1'
#
loop_
_entity.id
_entity.type
_entity.pdbx_description
1 polymer ?
#
loop_
_entity_poly.entity_id
_entity_poly.type
_entity_poly.pdbx_seq_one_letter_code
_entity_poly.pdbx_strand_id
1 'polypeptide(L)' 'GEGFHHLTLQTPDLEKKVDKLESQGIRVVDKRFDDPKSVDAFISPKSAHGLLVQLGQSLGPLNNPPYWEE' A
#
# COMPACT_ATOMS: atom_id res chain seq x y z
N GLY A 1 20.58 -11.47 -1.73
CA GLY A 1 21.33 -10.94 -0.57
C GLY A 1 20.41 -10.05 0.24
N GLU A 2 20.90 -9.56 1.36
CA GLU A 2 20.17 -8.66 2.27
C GLU A 2 20.15 -7.23 1.71
N GLY A 3 19.14 -6.43 2.06
CA GLY A 3 19.06 -5.02 1.63
C GLY A 3 17.66 -4.42 1.68
N PHE A 4 17.55 -3.17 1.21
CA PHE A 4 16.29 -2.47 1.09
C PHE A 4 15.35 -3.20 0.12
N HIS A 5 14.18 -3.61 0.60
CA HIS A 5 13.27 -4.47 -0.17
C HIS A 5 12.13 -3.67 -0.83
N HIS A 6 11.43 -2.82 -0.09
CA HIS A 6 10.36 -1.94 -0.60
C HIS A 6 10.10 -0.78 0.37
N LEU A 7 9.37 0.23 -0.11
CA LEU A 7 8.83 1.33 0.69
C LEU A 7 7.31 1.18 0.80
N THR A 8 6.75 1.31 2.00
CA THR A 8 5.30 1.34 2.20
C THR A 8 4.79 2.75 2.46
N LEU A 9 3.76 3.16 1.73
CA LEU A 9 3.08 4.45 1.89
C LEU A 9 1.65 4.25 2.41
N GLN A 10 1.32 4.87 3.54
CA GLN A 10 -0.06 4.92 4.03
C GLN A 10 -0.92 5.70 3.04
N THR A 11 -1.92 5.02 2.47
CA THR A 11 -2.70 5.51 1.32
C THR A 11 -4.20 5.34 1.59
N PRO A 12 -4.88 6.35 2.18
CA PRO A 12 -6.33 6.32 2.37
C PRO A 12 -7.07 6.19 1.03
N ASP A 13 -8.27 5.63 1.02
CA ASP A 13 -9.05 5.30 -0.18
C ASP A 13 -8.25 4.50 -1.21
N LEU A 14 -7.57 3.43 -0.77
CA LEU A 14 -6.57 2.72 -1.57
C LEU A 14 -7.11 2.28 -2.94
N GLU A 15 -8.27 1.61 -2.98
CA GLU A 15 -8.88 1.13 -4.23
C GLU A 15 -9.06 2.26 -5.25
N LYS A 16 -9.61 3.40 -4.81
CA LYS A 16 -9.80 4.59 -5.65
C LYS A 16 -8.48 5.19 -6.13
N LYS A 17 -7.42 5.15 -5.31
CA LYS A 17 -6.08 5.59 -5.76
C LYS A 17 -5.50 4.62 -6.77
N VAL A 18 -5.68 3.32 -6.59
CA VAL A 18 -5.21 2.30 -7.54
C VAL A 18 -5.86 2.51 -8.90
N ASP A 19 -7.18 2.71 -8.97
CA ASP A 19 -7.88 3.01 -10.23
C ASP A 19 -7.31 4.24 -10.93
N LYS A 20 -7.07 5.31 -10.16
CA LYS A 20 -6.47 6.55 -10.69
C LYS A 20 -5.05 6.30 -11.22
N LEU A 21 -4.21 5.58 -10.48
CA LEU A 21 -2.84 5.27 -10.89
C LEU A 21 -2.83 4.46 -12.19
N GLU A 22 -3.68 3.44 -12.29
CA GLU A 22 -3.76 2.61 -13.50
C GLU A 22 -4.29 3.38 -14.71
N SER A 23 -5.25 4.30 -14.52
CA SER A 23 -5.70 5.22 -15.58
C SER A 23 -4.59 6.13 -16.11
N GLN A 24 -3.54 6.35 -15.32
CA GLN A 24 -2.36 7.13 -15.69
C GLN A 24 -1.23 6.27 -16.26
N GLY A 25 -1.47 4.97 -16.49
CA GLY A 25 -0.49 4.03 -17.04
C GLY A 25 0.51 3.49 -16.01
N ILE A 26 0.27 3.73 -14.72
CA ILE A 26 1.09 3.15 -13.65
C ILE A 26 0.68 1.69 -13.46
N ARG A 27 1.66 0.79 -13.49
CA ARG A 27 1.43 -0.64 -13.27
C ARG A 27 1.31 -0.94 -11.78
N VAL A 28 0.09 -1.20 -11.32
CA VAL A 28 -0.20 -1.70 -9.97
C VAL A 28 -0.38 -3.22 -10.02
N VAL A 29 0.19 -3.95 -9.06
CA VAL A 29 0.17 -5.42 -8.96
C VAL A 29 -0.17 -5.86 -7.54
N ASP A 30 -0.45 -7.16 -7.37
CA ASP A 30 -0.67 -7.82 -6.07
C ASP A 30 -1.67 -7.07 -5.17
N LYS A 31 -2.84 -6.75 -5.74
CA LYS A 31 -3.92 -6.02 -5.08
C LYS A 31 -4.69 -6.96 -4.14
N ARG A 32 -4.83 -6.59 -2.87
CA ARG A 32 -5.61 -7.30 -1.85
C ARG A 32 -6.56 -6.32 -1.18
N PHE A 33 -7.83 -6.40 -1.58
CA PHE A 33 -8.90 -5.49 -1.15
C PHE A 33 -10.01 -6.20 -0.37
N ASP A 34 -9.80 -7.48 -0.05
CA ASP A 34 -10.80 -8.36 0.55
C ASP A 34 -10.86 -8.24 2.09
N ASP A 35 -9.81 -7.75 2.74
CA ASP A 35 -9.81 -7.53 4.20
C ASP A 35 -10.26 -6.10 4.57
N PRO A 36 -11.42 -5.94 5.24
CA PRO A 36 -11.94 -4.62 5.62
C PRO A 36 -11.08 -3.88 6.67
N LYS A 37 -10.14 -4.57 7.34
CA LYS A 37 -9.25 -3.96 8.35
C LYS A 37 -7.93 -3.47 7.74
N SER A 38 -7.51 -4.08 6.64
CA SER A 38 -6.22 -3.80 6.03
C SER A 38 -6.23 -4.21 4.57
N VAL A 39 -6.02 -3.24 3.68
CA VAL A 39 -5.89 -3.49 2.25
C VAL A 39 -4.54 -3.01 1.73
N ASP A 40 -3.99 -3.70 0.74
CA ASP A 40 -2.71 -3.32 0.13
C ASP A 40 -2.64 -3.58 -1.38
N ALA A 41 -1.70 -2.90 -2.02
CA ALA A 41 -1.35 -3.06 -3.42
C ALA A 41 0.08 -2.58 -3.66
N PHE A 42 0.69 -2.95 -4.78
CA PHE A 42 2.08 -2.59 -5.07
C PHE A 42 2.23 -1.87 -6.41
N ILE A 43 2.93 -0.74 -6.44
CA ILE A 43 3.41 -0.17 -7.70
C ILE A 43 4.62 -0.98 -8.15
N SER A 44 4.55 -1.50 -9.38
CA SER A 44 5.64 -2.26 -9.97
C SER A 44 6.92 -1.41 -10.10
N PRO A 45 8.12 -1.97 -9.86
CA PRO A 45 9.38 -1.30 -10.13
C PRO A 45 9.51 -0.73 -11.55
N LYS A 46 8.80 -1.34 -12.51
CA LYS A 46 8.74 -0.88 -13.91
C LYS A 46 8.08 0.49 -14.08
N SER A 47 7.26 0.92 -13.11
CA SER A 47 6.60 2.23 -13.08
C SER A 47 7.15 3.16 -12.00
N ALA A 48 8.18 2.74 -11.25
CA ALA A 48 8.71 3.47 -10.10
C ALA A 48 10.26 3.47 -10.06
N HIS A 49 10.91 3.60 -11.23
CA HIS A 49 12.37 3.73 -11.35
C HIS A 49 13.17 2.63 -10.62
N GLY A 50 12.67 1.40 -10.61
CA GLY A 50 13.32 0.25 -9.95
C GLY A 50 12.92 0.03 -8.50
N LEU A 51 12.13 0.91 -7.88
CA LEU A 51 11.63 0.75 -6.51
C LEU A 51 10.30 -0.01 -6.49
N LEU A 52 10.20 -1.04 -5.66
CA LEU A 52 8.92 -1.63 -5.30
C LEU A 52 8.26 -0.74 -4.22
N VAL A 53 7.08 -0.20 -4.51
CA VAL A 53 6.33 0.65 -3.56
C VAL A 53 5.06 -0.07 -3.16
N GLN A 54 4.91 -0.40 -1.88
CA GLN A 54 3.65 -0.84 -1.33
C GLN A 54 2.78 0.37 -0.98
N LEU A 55 1.51 0.30 -1.34
CA LEU A 55 0.46 1.20 -0.92
C LEU A 55 -0.41 0.43 0.08
N GLY A 56 -0.45 0.89 1.32
CA GLY A 56 -1.20 0.23 2.39
C GLY A 56 -2.27 1.13 2.95
N GLN A 57 -3.43 0.56 3.26
CA GLN A 57 -4.46 1.19 4.06
C GLN A 57 -4.90 0.24 5.16
N SER A 58 -4.49 0.54 6.38
CA SER A 58 -5.05 -0.04 7.59
C SER A 58 -5.89 0.99 8.34
N LEU A 59 -6.73 0.52 9.27
CA LEU A 59 -7.22 1.35 10.37
C LEU A 59 -6.00 2.00 11.03
N GLY A 60 -5.87 3.33 10.87
CA GLY A 60 -4.59 4.01 11.10
C GLY A 60 -4.03 3.78 12.53
N PRO A 61 -2.70 3.85 12.72
CA PRO A 61 -2.07 3.67 14.03
C PRO A 61 -2.49 4.71 15.08
N LEU A 62 -3.12 5.83 14.67
CA LEU A 62 -3.69 6.84 15.56
C LEU A 62 -5.15 6.55 15.98
N ASN A 63 -5.79 5.52 15.40
CA ASN A 63 -7.14 5.07 15.73
C ASN A 63 -7.17 3.70 16.41
N ASN A 64 -6.01 3.08 16.64
CA ASN A 64 -5.93 1.91 17.51
C ASN A 64 -5.85 2.37 18.97
N PRO A 65 -6.57 1.71 19.90
CA PRO A 65 -6.24 1.82 21.31
C PRO A 65 -4.76 1.44 21.48
N PRO A 66 -3.99 2.19 22.29
CA PRO A 66 -2.59 1.87 22.54
C PRO A 66 -2.42 0.45 23.06
N TYR A 67 -1.37 -0.25 22.63
CA TYR A 67 -1.12 -1.65 23.02
C TYR A 67 -0.80 -1.85 24.51
N TRP A 68 -0.60 -0.75 25.27
CA TRP A 68 -0.36 -0.74 26.71
C TRP A 68 -1.63 -0.48 27.54
N GLU A 69 -2.80 -0.47 26.89
CA GLU A 69 -4.10 -0.38 27.57
C GLU A 69 -4.78 -1.76 27.75
N GLU A 70 -4.04 -2.87 27.58
CA GLU A 70 -4.43 -4.20 28.09
C GLU A 70 -4.09 -4.37 29.58
#